data_AF-A0A101K3U5-F1
#
_entry.id   AF-A0A101K3U5-F1
#
_cell.length_a   1.000
_cell.length_b   1.000
_cell.length_c   1.000
_cell.angle_alpha   90.00
_cell.angle_beta   90.00
_cell.angle_gamma   90.00
#
_symmetry.space_group_name_H-M   'P 1'
#
loop_
_entity.id
_entity.type
_entity.pdbx_description
1 polymer ?
#
loop_
_entity_poly.entity_id
_entity_poly.type
_entity_poly.pdbx_seq_one_letter_code
_entity_poly.pdbx_strand_id
1 'polypeptide(L)'
;MRDQALERAIGAAGGVRALARALGVSQPAISSWKRVPADRVLSVEASTGVPRGELRPDLYPQEPIIVPKDVPELDEIDAARANECELIGALLWRAPTAETLAALQGLRGDASPLGMAHLALAEAAGETTPEAVRDEFFELFIGVGRGELLPYASYYMTGFLHERPLAQVREDMGRLGLARDERAGEPEDHIAVLMDIQAQLIRGEAAGEGVDERSFFERHIQPWGERFFADLEVARTARFYRAVGRVGSLYLSIETQAASLPA
;
A
#
# COMPACT_ATOMS: atom_id res chain seq x y z
N MET A 1 51.42 -1.62 -2.92
CA MET A 1 50.83 -2.31 -1.76
C MET A 1 49.34 -2.39 -2.01
N ARG A 2 48.71 -3.54 -1.74
CA ARG A 2 47.25 -3.67 -1.82
C ARG A 2 46.63 -2.98 -0.61
N ASP A 3 45.40 -2.51 -0.72
CA ASP A 3 44.68 -2.04 0.46
C ASP A 3 44.17 -3.21 1.30
N GLN A 4 43.97 -2.91 2.59
CA GLN A 4 43.61 -3.90 3.60
C GLN A 4 42.26 -4.57 3.30
N ALA A 5 41.33 -3.82 2.70
CA ALA A 5 40.03 -4.33 2.29
C ALA A 5 40.13 -5.39 1.18
N LEU A 6 40.97 -5.16 0.17
CA LEU A 6 41.25 -6.16 -0.87
C LEU A 6 41.95 -7.40 -0.30
N GLU A 7 42.89 -7.24 0.64
CA GLU A 7 43.54 -8.38 1.29
C GLU A 7 42.56 -9.22 2.13
N ARG A 8 41.67 -8.56 2.86
CA ARG A 8 40.59 -9.21 3.62
C ARG A 8 39.65 -9.98 2.69
N ALA A 9 39.26 -9.40 1.56
CA ALA A 9 38.42 -10.06 0.56
C ALA A 9 39.12 -11.29 -0.05
N ILE A 10 40.41 -11.17 -0.37
CA ILE A 10 41.23 -12.30 -0.85
C ILE A 10 41.31 -13.41 0.21
N GLY A 11 41.52 -13.05 1.48
CA GLY A 11 41.56 -14.00 2.59
C GLY A 11 40.22 -14.72 2.78
N ALA A 12 39.12 -13.98 2.82
CA ALA A 12 37.77 -14.52 2.95
C ALA A 12 37.39 -15.48 1.82
N ALA A 13 37.84 -15.20 0.59
CA ALA A 13 37.64 -16.08 -0.55
C ALA A 13 38.48 -17.37 -0.52
N GLY A 14 39.44 -17.51 0.41
CA GLY A 14 40.39 -18.63 0.41
C GLY A 14 41.59 -18.44 -0.53
N GLY A 15 41.90 -17.20 -0.90
CA GLY A 15 43.09 -16.82 -1.66
C GLY A 15 42.81 -16.33 -3.09
N VAL A 16 43.85 -15.80 -3.74
CA VAL A 16 43.73 -15.08 -5.02
C VAL A 16 43.11 -15.94 -6.13
N ARG A 17 43.45 -17.23 -6.21
CA ARG A 17 42.90 -18.16 -7.21
C ARG A 17 41.43 -18.46 -6.99
N ALA A 18 41.01 -18.56 -5.73
CA ALA A 18 39.63 -18.82 -5.37
C ALA A 18 38.76 -17.59 -5.66
N LEU A 19 39.24 -16.39 -5.32
CA LEU A 19 38.56 -15.14 -5.67
C LEU A 19 38.48 -14.94 -7.19
N ALA A 20 39.56 -15.20 -7.94
CA ALA A 20 39.57 -15.11 -9.40
C ALA A 20 38.50 -16.02 -10.04
N ARG A 21 38.39 -17.27 -9.53
CA ARG A 21 37.37 -18.22 -9.97
C ARG A 21 35.96 -17.74 -9.65
N ALA A 22 35.72 -17.26 -8.42
CA ALA A 22 34.41 -16.77 -8.00
C ALA A 22 33.94 -15.57 -8.84
N LEU A 23 34.86 -14.69 -9.24
CA LEU A 23 34.55 -13.48 -10.01
C LEU A 23 34.59 -13.68 -11.53
N GLY A 24 34.93 -14.89 -12.01
CA GLY A 24 35.06 -15.16 -13.45
C GLY A 24 36.17 -14.35 -14.13
N VAL A 25 37.26 -14.03 -13.43
CA VAL A 25 38.40 -13.27 -13.97
C VAL A 25 39.70 -14.05 -13.84
N SER A 26 40.75 -13.60 -14.54
CA SER A 26 42.06 -14.24 -14.48
C SER A 26 42.77 -13.94 -13.15
N GLN A 27 43.58 -14.89 -12.65
CA GLN A 27 44.38 -14.68 -11.44
C GLN A 27 45.38 -13.50 -11.57
N PRO A 28 46.00 -13.23 -12.73
CA PRO A 28 46.77 -12.01 -12.94
C PRO A 28 45.95 -10.73 -12.76
N ALA A 29 44.67 -10.72 -13.15
CA ALA A 29 43.80 -9.55 -12.99
C ALA A 29 43.64 -9.18 -11.50
N ILE A 30 43.25 -10.13 -10.64
CA ILE A 30 43.19 -9.90 -9.19
C ILE A 30 44.57 -9.51 -8.64
N SER A 31 45.63 -10.13 -9.14
CA SER A 31 46.97 -9.87 -8.63
C SER A 31 47.45 -8.44 -8.89
N SER A 32 46.97 -7.84 -9.99
CA SER A 32 47.26 -6.47 -10.39
C SER A 32 46.47 -5.41 -9.61
N TRP A 33 45.38 -5.80 -8.94
CA TRP A 33 44.55 -4.87 -8.20
C TRP A 33 45.30 -4.32 -6.99
N LYS A 34 45.31 -2.99 -6.87
CA LYS A 34 45.70 -2.28 -5.65
C LYS A 34 44.52 -2.10 -4.69
N ARG A 35 43.31 -2.04 -5.24
CA ARG A 35 41.99 -1.89 -4.60
C ARG A 35 40.96 -2.56 -5.52
N VAL A 36 39.80 -2.93 -4.98
CA VAL A 36 38.70 -3.50 -5.78
C VAL A 36 38.18 -2.49 -6.83
N PRO A 37 38.13 -2.84 -8.12
CA PRO A 37 37.55 -2.00 -9.17
C PRO A 37 36.08 -1.67 -8.89
N ALA A 38 35.64 -0.46 -9.29
CA ALA A 38 34.28 0.05 -9.01
C ALA A 38 33.18 -0.88 -9.53
N ASP A 39 33.37 -1.41 -10.74
CA ASP A 39 32.47 -2.33 -11.44
C ASP A 39 32.44 -3.74 -10.82
N ARG A 40 33.36 -4.05 -9.90
CA ARG A 40 33.50 -5.39 -9.29
C ARG A 40 33.13 -5.43 -7.81
N VAL A 41 32.83 -4.28 -7.19
CA VAL A 41 32.58 -4.18 -5.74
C VAL A 41 31.44 -5.10 -5.30
N LEU A 42 30.31 -5.06 -6.00
CA LEU A 42 29.14 -5.87 -5.64
C LEU A 42 29.41 -7.37 -5.80
N SER A 43 30.12 -7.78 -6.85
CA SER A 43 30.49 -9.19 -7.05
C SER A 43 31.49 -9.69 -6.00
N VAL A 44 32.42 -8.83 -5.57
CA VAL A 44 33.36 -9.14 -4.49
C VAL A 44 32.63 -9.24 -3.15
N GLU A 45 31.74 -8.29 -2.83
CA GLU A 45 30.90 -8.35 -1.62
C GLU A 45 30.09 -9.65 -1.57
N ALA A 46 29.39 -9.99 -2.66
CA ALA A 46 28.60 -11.22 -2.74
C ALA A 46 29.45 -12.50 -2.58
N SER A 47 30.68 -12.51 -3.08
CA SER A 47 31.56 -13.68 -3.05
C SER A 47 32.35 -13.83 -1.75
N THR A 48 32.58 -12.74 -1.02
CA THR A 48 33.53 -12.70 0.12
C THR A 48 32.88 -12.27 1.43
N GLY A 49 31.67 -11.69 1.39
CA GLY A 49 30.99 -11.12 2.54
C GLY A 49 31.64 -9.83 3.07
N VAL A 50 32.69 -9.29 2.42
CA VAL A 50 33.30 -8.02 2.84
C VAL A 50 32.42 -6.86 2.35
N PRO A 51 31.91 -6.00 3.24
CA PRO A 51 30.96 -4.95 2.87
C PRO A 51 31.51 -3.98 1.82
N ARG A 52 30.67 -3.55 0.87
CA ARG A 52 31.03 -2.61 -0.19
C ARG A 52 31.63 -1.29 0.31
N GLY A 53 31.18 -0.83 1.49
CA GLY A 53 31.70 0.38 2.12
C GLY A 53 33.09 0.22 2.72
N GLU A 54 33.52 -1.01 3.03
CA GLU A 54 34.92 -1.28 3.33
C GLU A 54 35.76 -1.41 2.05
N LEU A 55 35.20 -2.07 1.02
CA LEU A 55 35.89 -2.28 -0.26
C LEU A 55 36.12 -0.99 -1.05
N ARG A 56 35.15 -0.07 -0.99
CA ARG A 56 35.15 1.23 -1.67
C ARG A 56 34.44 2.30 -0.83
N PRO A 57 35.05 2.76 0.28
CA PRO A 57 34.48 3.83 1.09
C PRO A 57 34.31 5.14 0.31
N ASP A 58 35.08 5.33 -0.77
CA ASP A 58 34.99 6.48 -1.67
C ASP A 58 33.77 6.45 -2.60
N LEU A 59 33.18 5.26 -2.84
CA LEU A 59 31.94 5.11 -3.63
C LEU A 59 30.73 4.77 -2.76
N TYR A 60 30.96 4.14 -1.62
CA TYR A 60 29.96 3.68 -0.67
C TYR A 60 30.33 4.19 0.72
N PRO A 61 30.20 5.50 0.98
CA PRO A 61 30.50 6.04 2.30
C PRO A 61 29.67 5.29 3.35
N GLN A 62 30.34 4.84 4.41
CA GLN A 62 29.70 4.29 5.62
C GLN A 62 29.14 5.46 6.44
N GLU A 63 28.39 6.36 5.81
CA GLU A 63 27.48 7.18 6.57
C GLU A 63 26.39 6.23 7.07
N PRO A 64 26.05 6.25 8.37
CA PRO A 64 24.78 5.68 8.78
C PRO A 64 23.75 6.29 7.85
N ILE A 65 22.99 5.45 7.15
CA ILE A 65 21.71 5.92 6.64
C ILE A 65 20.99 6.38 7.89
N ILE A 66 20.96 7.69 8.12
CA ILE A 66 20.01 8.30 9.03
C ILE A 66 18.68 8.13 8.31
N VAL A 67 18.14 6.91 8.38
CA VAL A 67 16.69 6.75 8.34
C VAL A 67 16.22 7.63 9.49
N PRO A 68 15.41 8.67 9.23
CA PRO A 68 14.84 9.46 10.30
C PRO A 68 14.26 8.49 11.33
N LYS A 69 14.85 8.48 12.52
CA LYS A 69 14.38 7.70 13.67
C LYS A 69 13.10 8.32 14.26
N ASP A 70 12.63 9.40 13.63
CA ASP A 70 11.45 10.16 13.95
C ASP A 70 10.36 9.92 12.89
N VAL A 71 10.15 8.67 12.46
CA VAL A 71 8.79 8.29 12.09
C VAL A 71 8.07 8.19 13.43
N PRO A 72 7.12 9.08 13.74
CA PRO A 72 6.35 8.96 14.97
C PRO A 72 5.80 7.53 15.03
N GLU A 73 5.99 6.85 16.16
CA GLU A 73 5.30 5.59 16.40
C GLU A 73 3.81 5.90 16.24
N LEU A 74 3.17 5.31 15.21
CA LEU A 74 1.77 5.57 14.91
C LEU A 74 0.96 5.33 16.17
N ASP A 75 0.19 6.33 16.58
CA ASP A 75 -0.66 6.14 17.75
C ASP A 75 -1.73 5.07 17.44
N GLU A 76 -2.32 4.50 18.50
CA GLU A 76 -3.28 3.41 18.35
C GLU A 76 -4.53 3.83 17.55
N ILE A 77 -4.87 5.14 17.53
CA ILE A 77 -6.02 5.67 16.81
C ILE A 77 -5.71 5.71 15.31
N ASP A 78 -4.56 6.25 14.92
CA ASP A 78 -4.13 6.28 13.52
C ASP A 78 -3.89 4.88 12.98
N ALA A 79 -3.33 3.98 13.77
CA ALA A 79 -3.23 2.56 13.40
C ALA A 79 -4.61 1.93 13.15
N ALA A 80 -5.61 2.23 13.99
CA ALA A 80 -6.97 1.75 13.81
C ALA A 80 -7.65 2.35 12.57
N ARG A 81 -7.47 3.65 12.31
CA ARG A 81 -7.99 4.34 11.12
C ARG A 81 -7.41 3.75 9.83
N ALA A 82 -6.09 3.54 9.78
CA ALA A 82 -5.44 2.91 8.63
C ALA A 82 -5.94 1.47 8.39
N ASN A 83 -6.08 0.67 9.45
CA ASN A 83 -6.63 -0.69 9.35
C ASN A 83 -8.07 -0.69 8.79
N GLU A 84 -8.88 0.30 9.17
CA GLU A 84 -10.26 0.43 8.67
C GLU A 84 -10.27 0.76 7.17
N CYS A 85 -9.43 1.70 6.73
CA CYS A 85 -9.23 2.01 5.31
C CYS A 85 -8.80 0.77 4.51
N GLU A 86 -7.82 0.01 5.00
CA GLU A 86 -7.34 -1.20 4.34
C GLU A 86 -8.42 -2.28 4.24
N LEU A 87 -9.18 -2.50 5.32
CA LEU A 87 -10.30 -3.43 5.34
C LEU A 87 -11.34 -3.05 4.28
N ILE A 88 -11.79 -1.80 4.29
CA ILE A 88 -12.79 -1.29 3.33
C ILE A 88 -12.25 -1.40 1.90
N GLY A 89 -11.01 -0.97 1.66
CA GLY A 89 -10.36 -1.02 0.36
C GLY A 89 -10.25 -2.45 -0.17
N ALA A 90 -9.81 -3.40 0.66
CA ALA A 90 -9.67 -4.80 0.28
C ALA A 90 -11.01 -5.42 -0.12
N LEU A 91 -12.09 -5.15 0.63
CA LEU A 91 -13.42 -5.69 0.36
C LEU A 91 -14.07 -5.14 -0.92
N LEU A 92 -13.68 -3.93 -1.33
CA LEU A 92 -14.19 -3.26 -2.53
C LEU A 92 -13.30 -3.45 -3.76
N TRP A 93 -12.04 -3.84 -3.59
CA TRP A 93 -11.13 -4.13 -4.70
C TRP A 93 -11.49 -5.44 -5.40
N ARG A 94 -11.79 -6.48 -4.61
CA ARG A 94 -12.12 -7.82 -5.11
C ARG A 94 -13.12 -8.52 -4.20
N ALA A 95 -13.90 -9.41 -4.79
CA ALA A 95 -14.79 -10.29 -4.05
C ALA A 95 -14.03 -11.09 -2.97
N PRO A 96 -14.52 -11.11 -1.70
CA PRO A 96 -13.93 -11.87 -0.60
C PRO A 96 -13.73 -13.35 -0.94
N THR A 97 -12.57 -13.88 -0.56
CA THR A 97 -12.27 -15.30 -0.64
C THR A 97 -12.79 -16.04 0.60
N ALA A 98 -12.76 -17.38 0.60
CA ALA A 98 -13.06 -18.16 1.79
C ALA A 98 -12.17 -17.78 2.99
N GLU A 99 -10.89 -17.50 2.74
CA GLU A 99 -9.95 -17.05 3.76
C GLU A 99 -10.33 -15.66 4.28
N THR A 100 -10.68 -14.73 3.39
CA THR A 100 -11.16 -13.39 3.76
C THR A 100 -12.42 -13.49 4.63
N LEU A 101 -13.42 -14.27 4.21
CA LEU A 101 -14.66 -14.44 4.98
C LEU A 101 -14.41 -15.06 6.36
N ALA A 102 -13.51 -16.06 6.45
CA ALA A 102 -13.13 -16.66 7.72
C ALA A 102 -12.43 -15.65 8.65
N ALA A 103 -11.58 -14.78 8.10
CA ALA A 103 -10.94 -13.71 8.87
C ALA A 103 -11.97 -12.68 9.38
N LEU A 104 -12.94 -12.29 8.54
CA LEU A 104 -14.00 -11.34 8.90
C LEU A 104 -14.89 -11.84 10.04
N GLN A 105 -15.14 -13.15 10.15
CA GLN A 105 -15.89 -13.72 11.28
C GLN A 105 -15.19 -13.50 12.63
N GLY A 106 -13.88 -13.23 12.61
CA GLY A 106 -13.10 -12.87 13.79
C GLY A 106 -13.13 -11.39 14.17
N LEU A 107 -13.80 -10.54 13.38
CA LEU A 107 -13.94 -9.11 13.69
C LEU A 107 -14.62 -8.93 15.04
N ARG A 108 -14.07 -7.99 15.81
CA ARG A 108 -14.60 -7.60 17.12
C ARG A 108 -15.23 -6.23 17.02
N GLY A 109 -16.21 -6.00 17.86
CA GLY A 109 -16.85 -4.69 18.01
C GLY A 109 -17.27 -4.46 19.45
N ASP A 110 -17.62 -3.22 19.73
CA ASP A 110 -18.18 -2.76 21.01
C ASP A 110 -19.57 -2.15 20.80
N ALA A 111 -20.10 -1.46 21.83
CA ALA A 111 -21.42 -0.84 21.79
C ALA A 111 -21.47 0.46 20.97
N SER A 112 -20.35 0.91 20.38
CA SER A 112 -20.36 2.06 19.48
C SER A 112 -21.08 1.72 18.17
N PRO A 113 -21.58 2.71 17.41
CA PRO A 113 -22.18 2.45 16.11
C PRO A 113 -21.24 1.71 15.14
N LEU A 114 -19.95 2.05 15.11
CA LEU A 114 -18.95 1.39 14.27
C LEU A 114 -18.68 -0.04 14.76
N GLY A 115 -18.53 -0.24 16.07
CA GLY A 115 -18.36 -1.57 16.66
C GLY A 115 -19.54 -2.50 16.36
N MET A 116 -20.77 -2.00 16.46
CA MET A 116 -21.96 -2.78 16.07
C MET A 116 -22.00 -3.10 14.56
N ALA A 117 -21.48 -2.20 13.71
CA ALA A 117 -21.36 -2.46 12.28
C ALA A 117 -20.29 -3.52 11.96
N HIS A 118 -19.18 -3.56 12.69
CA HIS A 118 -18.19 -4.64 12.60
C HIS A 118 -18.78 -5.99 13.00
N LEU A 119 -19.58 -6.05 14.07
CA LEU A 119 -20.29 -7.28 14.46
C LEU A 119 -21.26 -7.75 13.37
N ALA A 120 -22.02 -6.83 12.76
CA ALA A 120 -22.92 -7.15 11.66
C ALA A 120 -22.17 -7.63 10.40
N LEU A 121 -20.99 -7.06 10.11
CA LEU A 121 -20.12 -7.54 9.03
C LEU A 121 -19.58 -8.94 9.30
N ALA A 122 -19.19 -9.23 10.55
CA ALA A 122 -18.75 -10.56 10.97
C ALA A 122 -19.86 -11.61 10.81
N GLU A 123 -21.09 -11.26 11.21
CA GLU A 123 -22.29 -12.10 11.03
C GLU A 123 -22.57 -12.35 9.55
N ALA A 124 -22.60 -11.30 8.72
CA ALA A 124 -22.81 -11.41 7.28
C ALA A 124 -21.73 -12.29 6.59
N ALA A 125 -20.49 -12.24 7.08
CA ALA A 125 -19.42 -13.12 6.61
C ALA A 125 -19.62 -14.59 7.00
N GLY A 126 -20.32 -14.87 8.11
CA GLY A 126 -20.72 -16.21 8.54
C GLY A 126 -21.93 -16.79 7.81
N GLU A 127 -22.80 -15.92 7.29
CA GLU A 127 -24.04 -16.30 6.60
C GLU A 127 -23.92 -16.44 5.07
N THR A 128 -22.77 -16.08 4.50
CA THR A 128 -22.52 -16.11 3.04
C THR A 128 -21.54 -17.20 2.63
N THR A 129 -21.39 -17.39 1.31
CA THR A 129 -20.37 -18.28 0.72
C THR A 129 -19.48 -17.50 -0.25
N PRO A 130 -18.25 -17.97 -0.52
CA PRO A 130 -17.35 -17.34 -1.50
C PRO A 130 -17.97 -17.20 -2.89
N GLU A 131 -18.81 -18.17 -3.30
CA GLU A 131 -19.53 -18.12 -4.57
C GLU A 131 -20.61 -17.03 -4.52
N ALA A 132 -21.44 -17.00 -3.47
CA ALA A 132 -22.53 -16.05 -3.34
C ALA A 132 -22.04 -14.59 -3.27
N VAL A 133 -20.93 -14.34 -2.56
CA VAL A 133 -20.33 -12.99 -2.48
C VAL A 133 -19.63 -12.61 -3.78
N ARG A 134 -19.09 -13.57 -4.54
CA ARG A 134 -18.52 -13.31 -5.88
C ARG A 134 -19.60 -12.92 -6.87
N ASP A 135 -20.73 -13.62 -6.86
CA ASP A 135 -21.87 -13.28 -7.70
C ASP A 135 -22.45 -11.90 -7.31
N GLU A 136 -22.56 -11.63 -6.01
CA GLU A 136 -22.96 -10.32 -5.50
C GLU A 136 -22.02 -9.19 -5.93
N PHE A 137 -20.71 -9.39 -5.78
CA PHE A 137 -19.69 -8.43 -6.23
C PHE A 137 -19.79 -8.17 -7.73
N PHE A 138 -19.97 -9.23 -8.52
CA PHE A 138 -20.15 -9.10 -9.95
C PHE A 138 -21.39 -8.26 -10.27
N GLU A 139 -22.55 -8.55 -9.69
CA GLU A 139 -23.78 -7.77 -9.93
C GLU A 139 -23.65 -6.31 -9.50
N LEU A 140 -22.99 -6.05 -8.37
CA LEU A 140 -22.83 -4.71 -7.81
C LEU A 140 -21.87 -3.85 -8.63
N PHE A 141 -20.67 -4.34 -8.95
CA PHE A 141 -19.59 -3.48 -9.42
C PHE A 141 -19.17 -3.72 -10.87
N ILE A 142 -19.47 -4.89 -11.44
CA ILE A 142 -19.00 -5.27 -12.78
C ILE A 142 -20.19 -5.30 -13.77
N GLY A 143 -21.15 -6.18 -13.50
CA GLY A 143 -22.34 -6.43 -14.29
C GLY A 143 -22.06 -6.90 -15.72
N VAL A 144 -23.12 -7.07 -16.50
CA VAL A 144 -23.01 -7.24 -17.96
C VAL A 144 -23.15 -5.85 -18.59
N GLY A 145 -22.02 -5.28 -18.98
CA GLY A 145 -21.92 -3.92 -19.50
C GLY A 145 -21.73 -2.86 -18.40
N ARG A 146 -22.48 -2.95 -17.30
CA ARG A 146 -22.32 -2.05 -16.15
C ARG A 146 -22.88 -2.68 -14.86
N GLY A 147 -22.14 -2.53 -13.75
CA GLY A 147 -22.61 -2.85 -12.40
C GLY A 147 -23.72 -1.91 -11.92
N GLU A 148 -24.43 -2.33 -10.88
CA GLU A 148 -25.42 -1.49 -10.19
C GLU A 148 -24.81 -0.17 -9.69
N LEU A 149 -23.58 -0.24 -9.18
CA LEU A 149 -22.79 0.89 -8.68
C LEU A 149 -21.49 1.02 -9.44
N LEU A 150 -21.01 2.26 -9.56
CA LEU A 150 -19.73 2.60 -10.16
C LEU A 150 -18.88 3.33 -9.11
N PRO A 151 -17.96 2.63 -8.42
CA PRO A 151 -17.28 3.13 -7.23
C PRO A 151 -16.13 4.10 -7.56
N TYR A 152 -16.37 5.09 -8.41
CA TYR A 152 -15.37 6.06 -8.88
C TYR A 152 -15.77 7.49 -8.57
N ALA A 153 -14.80 8.30 -8.14
CA ALA A 153 -15.01 9.72 -7.83
C ALA A 153 -15.56 10.48 -9.04
N SER A 154 -14.96 10.28 -10.22
CA SER A 154 -15.39 10.91 -11.47
C SER A 154 -16.87 10.65 -11.74
N TYR A 155 -17.32 9.41 -11.61
CA TYR A 155 -18.73 9.06 -11.83
C TYR A 155 -19.65 9.71 -10.80
N TYR A 156 -19.34 9.62 -9.51
CA TYR A 156 -20.21 10.17 -8.46
C TYR A 156 -20.29 11.70 -8.46
N MET A 157 -19.20 12.37 -8.85
CA MET A 157 -19.10 13.84 -8.84
C MET A 157 -19.56 14.48 -10.14
N THR A 158 -19.41 13.79 -11.28
CA THR A 158 -19.67 14.38 -12.61
C THR A 158 -20.69 13.63 -13.45
N GLY A 159 -21.00 12.37 -13.11
CA GLY A 159 -21.84 11.47 -13.90
C GLY A 159 -21.09 10.70 -14.98
N PHE A 160 -19.79 10.95 -15.19
CA PHE A 160 -18.97 10.31 -16.23
C PHE A 160 -17.63 9.83 -15.66
N LEU A 161 -17.11 8.72 -16.20
CA LEU A 161 -15.79 8.19 -15.86
C LEU A 161 -14.68 8.98 -16.55
N HIS A 162 -13.48 8.95 -15.96
CA HIS A 162 -12.26 9.56 -16.51
C HIS A 162 -12.28 11.09 -16.62
N GLU A 163 -13.08 11.74 -15.77
CA GLU A 163 -13.20 13.19 -15.70
C GLU A 163 -12.16 13.82 -14.77
N ARG A 164 -12.31 15.13 -14.53
CA ARG A 164 -11.41 15.94 -13.69
C ARG A 164 -11.02 15.32 -12.34
N PRO A 165 -11.91 14.65 -11.57
CA PRO A 165 -11.51 14.02 -10.30
C PRO A 165 -10.37 13.01 -10.46
N LEU A 166 -10.38 12.19 -11.51
CA LEU A 166 -9.30 11.24 -11.80
C LEU A 166 -7.97 11.93 -12.10
N ALA A 167 -8.01 13.04 -12.85
CA ALA A 167 -6.81 13.82 -13.14
C ALA A 167 -6.19 14.40 -11.85
N GLN A 168 -7.03 14.84 -10.91
CA GLN A 168 -6.59 15.38 -9.62
C GLN A 168 -5.97 14.30 -8.74
N VAL A 169 -6.55 13.09 -8.69
CA VAL A 169 -5.98 11.95 -7.97
C VAL A 169 -4.58 11.62 -8.52
N ARG A 170 -4.42 11.58 -9.85
CA ARG A 170 -3.12 11.30 -10.49
C ARG A 170 -2.07 12.38 -10.21
N GLU A 171 -2.48 13.64 -10.16
CA GLU A 171 -1.58 14.75 -9.80
C GLU A 171 -1.04 14.58 -8.37
N ASP A 172 -1.92 14.30 -7.41
CA ASP A 172 -1.54 14.11 -6.02
C ASP A 172 -0.77 12.80 -5.79
N MET A 173 -1.10 11.71 -6.48
CA MET A 173 -0.26 10.49 -6.50
C MET A 173 1.16 10.79 -6.98
N GLY A 174 1.31 11.63 -8.01
CA GLY A 174 2.61 12.08 -8.50
C GLY A 174 3.41 12.85 -7.44
N ARG A 175 2.75 13.68 -6.63
CA ARG A 175 3.37 14.39 -5.49
C ARG A 175 3.78 13.43 -4.37
N LEU A 176 2.99 12.38 -4.13
CA LEU A 176 3.27 11.34 -3.14
C LEU A 176 4.34 10.33 -3.59
N GLY A 177 4.80 10.39 -4.85
CA GLY A 177 5.73 9.41 -5.41
C GLY A 177 5.09 8.03 -5.66
N LEU A 178 3.76 7.95 -5.66
CA LEU A 178 3.01 6.71 -5.90
C LEU A 178 2.92 6.43 -7.39
N ALA A 179 3.36 5.25 -7.79
CA ALA A 179 3.30 4.80 -9.17
C ALA A 179 1.95 4.15 -9.48
N ARG A 180 1.45 4.37 -10.69
CA ARG A 180 0.32 3.63 -11.23
C ARG A 180 0.70 2.16 -11.41
N ASP A 181 -0.10 1.24 -10.90
CA ASP A 181 -0.06 -0.14 -11.35
C ASP A 181 -0.88 -0.29 -12.64
N GLU A 182 -0.21 -0.24 -13.79
CA GLU A 182 -0.85 -0.39 -15.10
C GLU A 182 -1.55 -1.75 -15.28
N ARG A 183 -1.25 -2.76 -14.45
CA ARG A 183 -1.83 -4.10 -14.54
C ARG A 183 -3.16 -4.24 -13.82
N ALA A 184 -3.53 -3.26 -12.99
CA ALA A 184 -4.69 -3.32 -12.12
C ALA A 184 -6.02 -3.05 -12.84
N GLY A 185 -6.00 -2.46 -14.03
CA GLY A 185 -7.16 -2.27 -14.92
C GLY A 185 -8.15 -1.18 -14.50
N GLU A 186 -8.25 -0.89 -13.21
CA GLU A 186 -9.13 0.14 -12.66
C GLU A 186 -8.51 1.55 -12.67
N PRO A 187 -9.30 2.60 -12.94
CA PRO A 187 -8.92 3.99 -12.67
C PRO A 187 -8.53 4.26 -11.21
N GLU A 188 -7.58 5.16 -11.00
CA GLU A 188 -7.04 5.50 -9.68
C GLU A 188 -8.04 6.25 -8.78
N ASP A 189 -9.14 6.76 -9.34
CA ASP A 189 -10.23 7.37 -8.59
C ASP A 189 -11.28 6.37 -8.08
N HIS A 190 -10.99 5.07 -8.18
CA HIS A 190 -11.75 4.00 -7.57
C HIS A 190 -11.66 4.06 -6.04
N ILE A 191 -12.79 3.93 -5.32
CA ILE A 191 -12.84 4.08 -3.85
C ILE A 191 -11.83 3.20 -3.11
N ALA A 192 -11.64 1.95 -3.56
CA ALA A 192 -10.66 1.04 -2.96
C ALA A 192 -9.22 1.54 -3.07
N VAL A 193 -8.86 2.16 -4.21
CA VAL A 193 -7.54 2.76 -4.41
C VAL A 193 -7.38 3.98 -3.51
N LEU A 194 -8.42 4.80 -3.38
CA LEU A 194 -8.38 5.97 -2.50
C LEU A 194 -8.26 5.58 -1.03
N MET A 195 -8.94 4.52 -0.59
CA MET A 195 -8.81 3.98 0.77
C MET A 195 -7.39 3.46 1.04
N ASP A 196 -6.79 2.75 0.08
CA ASP A 196 -5.42 2.26 0.18
C ASP A 196 -4.41 3.42 0.29
N ILE A 197 -4.55 4.46 -0.54
CA ILE A 197 -3.71 5.66 -0.45
C ILE A 197 -3.90 6.38 0.89
N GLN A 198 -5.15 6.49 1.37
CA GLN A 198 -5.46 7.09 2.67
C GLN A 198 -4.78 6.32 3.81
N ALA A 199 -4.79 4.99 3.78
CA ALA A 199 -4.10 4.16 4.76
C ALA A 199 -2.59 4.40 4.74
N GLN A 200 -1.97 4.42 3.55
CA GLN A 200 -0.54 4.71 3.40
C GLN A 200 -0.15 6.09 3.94
N LEU A 201 -1.01 7.10 3.72
CA LEU A 201 -0.82 8.46 4.26
C LEU A 201 -0.92 8.47 5.79
N ILE A 202 -1.96 7.84 6.37
CA ILE A 202 -2.11 7.75 7.83
C ILE A 202 -0.92 7.03 8.46
N ARG A 203 -0.38 6.00 7.80
CA ARG A 203 0.80 5.27 8.28
C ARG A 203 2.12 6.02 8.09
N GLY A 204 2.13 7.13 7.36
CA GLY A 204 3.34 7.85 6.97
C GLY A 204 4.21 7.08 5.97
N GLU A 205 3.64 6.08 5.28
CA GLU A 205 4.31 5.29 4.23
C GLU A 205 4.35 6.04 2.90
N ALA A 206 3.41 6.95 2.69
CA ALA A 206 3.39 7.91 1.59
C ALA A 206 3.49 9.34 2.14
N ALA A 207 4.30 10.17 1.50
CA ALA A 207 4.44 11.58 1.85
C ALA A 207 4.81 12.40 0.60
N GLY A 208 4.25 13.61 0.48
CA GLY A 208 4.46 14.48 -0.66
C GLY A 208 4.24 15.94 -0.31
N GLU A 209 4.84 16.84 -1.08
CA GLU A 209 4.68 18.28 -0.83
C GLU A 209 3.22 18.71 -1.06
N GLY A 210 2.58 19.26 -0.02
CA GLY A 210 1.21 19.78 -0.09
C GLY A 210 0.11 18.72 -0.19
N VAL A 211 0.44 17.45 0.08
CA VAL A 211 -0.53 16.35 0.19
C VAL A 211 -0.25 15.59 1.49
N ASP A 212 -1.17 15.71 2.42
CA ASP A 212 -1.20 14.99 3.69
C ASP A 212 -2.50 14.16 3.79
N GLU A 213 -2.63 13.34 4.84
CA GLU A 213 -3.78 12.45 5.07
C GLU A 213 -5.10 13.22 5.11
N ARG A 214 -5.11 14.43 5.67
CA ARG A 214 -6.31 15.26 5.79
C ARG A 214 -6.72 15.86 4.45
N SER A 215 -5.79 16.54 3.78
CA SER A 215 -6.03 17.20 2.50
C SER A 215 -6.35 16.21 1.38
N PHE A 216 -5.78 15.00 1.43
CA PHE A 216 -6.15 13.92 0.53
C PHE A 216 -7.59 13.46 0.74
N PHE A 217 -7.99 13.18 1.99
CA PHE A 217 -9.35 12.81 2.34
C PHE A 217 -10.38 13.86 1.91
N GLU A 218 -10.17 15.12 2.31
CA GLU A 218 -11.08 16.24 2.03
C GLU A 218 -11.27 16.46 0.52
N ARG A 219 -10.21 16.25 -0.28
CA ARG A 219 -10.25 16.46 -1.73
C ARG A 219 -10.82 15.27 -2.50
N HIS A 220 -10.41 14.05 -2.15
CA HIS A 220 -10.61 12.87 -3.01
C HIS A 220 -11.66 11.90 -2.51
N ILE A 221 -12.00 11.90 -1.22
CA ILE A 221 -12.94 10.93 -0.62
C ILE A 221 -14.19 11.62 -0.12
N GLN A 222 -14.04 12.64 0.73
CA GLN A 222 -15.16 13.32 1.40
C GLN A 222 -16.27 13.82 0.46
N PRO A 223 -16.00 14.37 -0.75
CA PRO A 223 -17.05 14.95 -1.59
C PRO A 223 -18.11 13.95 -2.08
N TRP A 224 -17.84 12.65 -2.01
CA TRP A 224 -18.69 11.63 -2.62
C TRP A 224 -18.75 10.29 -1.88
N GLY A 225 -17.76 9.98 -1.05
CA GLY A 225 -17.61 8.68 -0.40
C GLY A 225 -18.82 8.31 0.46
N GLU A 226 -19.31 9.23 1.30
CA GLU A 226 -20.50 8.98 2.14
C GLU A 226 -21.73 8.61 1.29
N ARG A 227 -21.91 9.29 0.15
CA ARG A 227 -23.00 8.97 -0.79
C ARG A 227 -22.82 7.60 -1.43
N PHE A 228 -21.60 7.24 -1.82
CA PHE A 228 -21.31 5.90 -2.36
C PHE A 228 -21.65 4.79 -1.36
N PHE A 229 -21.22 4.92 -0.11
CA PHE A 229 -21.52 3.92 0.91
C PHE A 229 -23.00 3.86 1.29
N ALA A 230 -23.70 5.01 1.29
CA ALA A 230 -25.15 5.06 1.47
C ALA A 230 -25.88 4.34 0.33
N ASP A 231 -25.46 4.54 -0.93
CA ASP A 231 -26.00 3.83 -2.09
C ASP A 231 -25.73 2.32 -1.99
N LEU A 232 -24.54 1.92 -1.53
CA LEU A 232 -24.16 0.52 -1.33
C LEU A 232 -25.02 -0.18 -0.26
N GLU A 233 -25.35 0.52 0.84
CA GLU A 233 -26.20 0.00 1.91
C GLU A 233 -27.62 -0.34 1.42
N VAL A 234 -28.15 0.45 0.48
CA VAL A 234 -29.51 0.31 -0.06
C VAL A 234 -29.58 -0.35 -1.44
N ALA A 235 -28.44 -0.75 -2.01
CA ALA A 235 -28.38 -1.41 -3.31
C ALA A 235 -29.23 -2.68 -3.31
N ARG A 236 -29.95 -2.89 -4.41
CA ARG A 236 -30.95 -3.95 -4.57
C ARG A 236 -30.32 -5.32 -4.48
N THR A 237 -29.12 -5.49 -5.02
CA THR A 237 -28.39 -6.77 -5.05
C THR A 237 -27.55 -7.00 -3.80
N ALA A 238 -27.34 -5.96 -2.97
CA ALA A 238 -26.52 -6.06 -1.77
C ALA A 238 -27.14 -6.96 -0.70
N ARG A 239 -26.34 -7.92 -0.23
CA ARG A 239 -26.56 -8.82 0.90
C ARG A 239 -25.39 -8.67 1.86
N PHE A 240 -24.22 -9.25 1.54
CA PHE A 240 -22.99 -9.07 2.30
C PHE A 240 -22.50 -7.63 2.23
N TYR A 241 -22.53 -7.02 1.03
CA TYR A 241 -22.04 -5.66 0.82
C TYR A 241 -22.90 -4.58 1.47
N ARG A 242 -24.11 -4.91 1.95
CA ARG A 242 -24.88 -3.99 2.79
C ARG A 242 -24.15 -3.69 4.10
N ALA A 243 -23.53 -4.71 4.71
CA ALA A 243 -22.73 -4.53 5.92
C ALA A 243 -21.45 -3.73 5.63
N VAL A 244 -20.82 -3.95 4.48
CA VAL A 244 -19.67 -3.14 4.01
C VAL A 244 -20.08 -1.67 3.79
N GLY A 245 -21.23 -1.45 3.16
CA GLY A 245 -21.90 -0.15 3.03
C GLY A 245 -22.02 0.57 4.36
N ARG A 246 -22.56 -0.13 5.36
CA ARG A 246 -22.77 0.40 6.70
C ARG A 246 -21.47 0.79 7.41
N VAL A 247 -20.47 -0.09 7.36
CA VAL A 247 -19.14 0.15 7.95
C VAL A 247 -18.48 1.38 7.32
N GLY A 248 -18.40 1.43 6.00
CA GLY A 248 -17.78 2.56 5.30
C GLY A 248 -18.52 3.88 5.51
N SER A 249 -19.86 3.86 5.52
CA SER A 249 -20.67 5.06 5.82
C SER A 249 -20.38 5.62 7.21
N LEU A 250 -20.33 4.76 8.23
CA LEU A 250 -20.02 5.17 9.60
C LEU A 250 -18.58 5.66 9.75
N TYR A 251 -17.61 4.96 9.13
CA TYR A 251 -16.22 5.37 9.13
C TYR A 251 -16.05 6.77 8.53
N LEU A 252 -16.56 7.01 7.33
CA LEU A 252 -16.45 8.32 6.68
C LEU A 252 -17.16 9.42 7.46
N SER A 253 -18.29 9.12 8.10
CA SER A 253 -18.98 10.09 8.95
C SER A 253 -18.14 10.49 10.17
N ILE A 254 -17.40 9.55 10.77
CA ILE A 254 -16.47 9.81 11.87
C ILE A 254 -15.31 10.68 11.37
N GLU A 255 -14.70 10.32 10.25
CA GLU A 255 -13.58 11.05 9.64
C GLU A 255 -13.97 12.50 9.28
N THR A 256 -15.14 12.69 8.66
CA THR A 256 -15.70 14.02 8.34
C THR A 256 -15.90 14.86 9.61
N GLN A 257 -16.42 14.26 10.69
CA GLN A 257 -16.62 14.95 11.96
C GLN A 257 -15.28 15.32 12.61
N ALA A 258 -14.32 14.39 12.63
CA ALA A 258 -12.99 14.63 13.17
C ALA A 258 -12.27 15.77 12.44
N ALA A 259 -12.32 15.80 11.11
CA ALA A 259 -11.72 16.88 10.30
C ALA A 259 -12.34 18.26 10.59
N SER A 260 -13.60 18.31 11.00
CA SER A 260 -14.31 19.58 11.31
C SER A 260 -13.97 20.18 12.67
N LEU A 261 -13.33 19.43 13.58
CA LEU A 261 -12.96 19.91 14.89
C LEU A 261 -11.68 20.78 14.81
N PRO A 262 -11.62 21.92 15.53
CA PRO A 262 -10.41 22.71 15.62
C PRO A 262 -9.31 21.92 16.35
N ALA A 263 -8.10 21.95 15.79
CA ALA A 263 -6.90 21.35 16.36
C ALA A 263 -6.47 22.03 17.68
#